data_AF-A0ABC8UD81-F1
#
_entry.id   AF-A0ABC8UD81-F1
#
_cell.length_a   1.000
_cell.length_b   1.000
_cell.length_c   1.000
_cell.angle_alpha   90.00
_cell.angle_beta   90.00
_cell.angle_gamma   90.00
#
_symmetry.space_group_name_H-M   'P 1'
#
loop_
_entity.id
_entity.type
_entity.pdbx_description
1 polymer ?
#
loop_
_entity_poly.entity_id
_entity_poly.type
_entity_poly.pdbx_seq_one_letter_code
_entity_poly.pdbx_strand_id
1 'polypeptide(L)'
;MEELQTELGQLTLVDDMTYRPLHEMTQEIISWIERRKNTLEKQEFQHYFSCWTGDKALRELQEANISQQCFPILQKCATKAIKAASEAEPEVAHLSGLSATTLEGLFSSLSYFFSGNGQHMLDYQLALRRYVKRDVGNAAGGWTYTLSLWCLNPAVVFRDIADLSLSVILTSGTLSPMNSFSSELGVQFGTFLEAPHVIDVESQLWAAVISSGHGNYPLNASYKTADGYAFQDALGISIEEICKLVPGGCLVFFPSYKLMEKLGTRWRETGQWARLNAQKSLFVEPRGGSQDDFDSVLKGYYNSLRQGNKPVICRKRRGKKSDLNNQNATECTGKSKKEGAAFLAVCRGKVSEGIDFSDDNARVVVSFSIFLVLGATSVC
;
A
#
# COMPACT_ATOMS: atom_id res chain seq x y z
N MET A 1 6.43 11.48 18.68
CA MET A 1 5.82 12.10 19.88
C MET A 1 6.87 12.48 20.91
N GLU A 2 7.80 11.59 21.31
CA GLU A 2 8.88 11.95 22.25
C GLU A 2 9.83 13.04 21.70
N GLU A 3 10.22 12.96 20.43
CA GLU A 3 11.00 14.02 19.75
C GLU A 3 10.23 15.35 19.73
N LEU A 4 8.96 15.32 19.30
CA LEU A 4 8.06 16.48 19.32
C LEU A 4 7.94 17.11 20.71
N GLN A 5 7.78 16.29 21.76
CA GLN A 5 7.72 16.77 23.15
C GLN A 5 9.03 17.47 23.54
N THR A 6 10.18 16.90 23.18
CA THR A 6 11.49 17.47 23.49
C THR A 6 11.70 18.81 22.78
N GLU A 7 11.36 18.89 21.49
CA GLU A 7 11.44 20.14 20.73
C GLU A 7 10.49 21.21 21.29
N LEU A 8 9.23 20.85 21.57
CA LEU A 8 8.26 21.78 22.17
C LEU A 8 8.75 22.33 23.51
N GLY A 9 9.36 21.47 24.34
CA GLY A 9 9.99 21.86 25.60
C GLY A 9 11.08 22.92 25.42
N GLN A 10 11.97 22.77 24.44
CA GLN A 10 13.00 23.76 24.13
C GLN A 10 12.39 25.09 23.65
N LEU A 11 11.35 25.03 22.81
CA LEU A 11 10.69 26.20 22.26
C LEU A 11 9.83 26.97 23.27
N THR A 12 9.44 26.36 24.40
CA THR A 12 8.78 27.10 25.50
C THR A 12 9.63 28.25 26.06
N LEU A 13 10.97 28.17 25.94
CA LEU A 13 11.86 29.24 26.35
C LEU A 13 11.79 30.47 25.43
N VAL A 14 11.27 30.30 24.21
CA VAL A 14 11.22 31.32 23.16
C VAL A 14 9.83 31.96 23.10
N ASP A 15 8.78 31.13 22.97
CA ASP A 15 7.39 31.58 22.99
C ASP A 15 6.54 30.66 23.86
N ASP A 16 6.52 31.01 25.13
CA ASP A 16 5.82 30.24 26.15
C ASP A 16 4.31 30.12 25.88
N MET A 17 3.69 31.19 25.38
CA MET A 17 2.23 31.25 25.18
C MET A 17 1.78 30.32 24.05
N THR A 18 2.63 30.12 23.03
CA THR A 18 2.33 29.22 21.92
C THR A 18 2.74 27.78 22.24
N TYR A 19 3.95 27.56 22.75
CA TYR A 19 4.51 26.21 22.85
C TYR A 19 4.18 25.48 24.15
N ARG A 20 3.95 26.17 25.28
CA ARG A 20 3.64 25.52 26.56
C ARG A 20 2.35 24.67 26.51
N PRO A 21 1.22 25.16 25.97
CA PRO A 21 0.00 24.34 25.90
C PRO A 21 0.18 23.08 25.04
N LEU A 22 0.96 23.18 23.96
CA LEU A 22 1.27 22.05 23.09
C LEU A 22 2.20 21.05 23.77
N HIS A 23 3.22 21.54 24.47
CA HIS A 23 4.13 20.73 25.25
C HIS A 23 3.34 19.93 26.30
N GLU A 24 2.56 20.59 27.15
CA GLU A 24 1.70 19.97 28.17
C GLU A 24 0.77 18.91 27.55
N MET A 25 0.08 19.23 26.46
CA MET A 25 -0.76 18.27 25.74
C MET A 25 0.03 17.03 25.31
N THR A 26 1.22 17.18 24.72
CA THR A 26 2.03 16.02 24.32
C THR A 26 2.51 15.19 25.51
N GLN A 27 2.85 15.82 26.65
CA GLN A 27 3.23 15.08 27.86
C GLN A 27 2.05 14.27 28.41
N GLU A 28 0.84 14.83 28.37
CA GLU A 28 -0.38 14.17 28.84
C GLU A 28 -0.79 13.00 27.95
N ILE A 29 -0.65 13.14 26.63
CA ILE A 29 -0.85 12.01 25.69
C ILE A 29 0.14 10.88 26.00
N ILE A 30 1.43 11.19 26.17
CA ILE A 30 2.46 10.18 26.48
C ILE A 30 2.14 9.49 27.82
N SER A 31 1.78 10.28 28.83
CA SER A 31 1.39 9.76 30.16
C SER A 31 0.13 8.89 30.09
N TRP A 32 -0.85 9.25 29.27
CA TRP A 32 -2.04 8.44 29.03
C TRP A 32 -1.70 7.11 28.33
N ILE A 33 -0.83 7.12 27.31
CA ILE A 33 -0.35 5.88 26.66
C ILE A 33 0.32 4.96 27.69
N GLU A 34 1.17 5.51 28.56
CA GLU A 34 1.86 4.76 29.60
C GLU A 34 0.91 4.18 30.65
N ARG A 35 -0.18 4.88 31.00
CA ARG A 35 -1.24 4.35 31.87
C ARG A 35 -2.00 3.20 31.20
N ARG A 36 -2.34 3.35 29.91
CA ARG A 36 -3.14 2.37 29.14
C ARG A 36 -2.33 1.18 28.63
N LYS A 37 -1.00 1.21 28.67
CA LYS A 37 -0.13 0.11 28.18
C LYS A 37 -0.42 -1.26 28.82
N ASN A 38 -0.91 -1.26 30.07
CA ASN A 38 -1.21 -2.47 30.84
C ASN A 38 -2.64 -2.98 30.66
N THR A 39 -3.53 -2.16 30.09
CA THR A 39 -4.94 -2.50 29.86
C THR A 39 -5.22 -2.97 28.44
N LEU A 40 -4.19 -3.06 27.59
CA LEU A 40 -4.35 -3.47 26.20
C LEU A 40 -4.68 -4.96 26.09
N GLU A 41 -5.65 -5.28 25.26
CA GLU A 41 -6.04 -6.65 24.99
C GLU A 41 -5.04 -7.31 24.04
N LYS A 42 -4.70 -8.57 24.31
CA LYS A 42 -3.78 -9.34 23.48
C LYS A 42 -4.54 -9.90 22.27
N GLN A 43 -4.18 -9.49 21.07
CA GLN A 43 -4.77 -10.06 19.84
C GLN A 43 -3.92 -11.18 19.24
N GLU A 44 -2.61 -10.95 19.10
CA GLU A 44 -1.68 -11.95 18.54
C GLU A 44 -0.38 -11.99 19.35
N PHE A 45 0.53 -12.91 18.99
CA PHE A 45 1.88 -12.92 19.56
C PHE A 45 2.55 -11.56 19.32
N GLN A 46 2.94 -10.89 20.41
CA GLN A 46 3.59 -9.56 20.41
C GLN A 46 2.73 -8.42 19.83
N HIS A 47 1.40 -8.56 19.78
CA HIS A 47 0.49 -7.52 19.32
C HIS A 47 -0.67 -7.32 20.29
N TYR A 48 -0.79 -6.10 20.82
CA TYR A 48 -1.87 -5.69 21.71
C TYR A 48 -2.61 -4.50 21.12
N PHE A 49 -3.92 -4.44 21.35
CA PHE A 49 -4.81 -3.47 20.72
C PHE A 49 -6.02 -3.16 21.62
N SER A 50 -6.39 -1.88 21.69
CA SER A 50 -7.67 -1.43 22.26
C SER A 50 -8.23 -0.32 21.38
N CYS A 51 -9.55 -0.28 21.24
CA CYS A 51 -10.25 0.75 20.48
C CYS A 51 -11.48 1.29 21.21
N TRP A 52 -11.80 2.55 20.96
CA TRP A 52 -12.92 3.27 21.56
C TRP A 52 -13.63 4.09 20.48
N THR A 53 -14.95 4.19 20.56
CA THR A 53 -15.81 4.88 19.57
C THR A 53 -16.71 5.89 20.27
N GLY A 54 -17.02 7.01 19.61
CA GLY A 54 -17.97 8.01 20.11
C GLY A 54 -17.60 8.56 21.48
N ASP A 55 -18.56 8.59 22.40
CA ASP A 55 -18.40 9.10 23.77
C ASP A 55 -17.28 8.40 24.57
N LYS A 56 -16.98 7.13 24.25
CA LYS A 56 -15.85 6.43 24.88
C LYS A 56 -14.52 7.04 24.41
N ALA A 57 -14.37 7.29 23.11
CA ALA A 57 -13.18 7.95 22.58
C ALA A 57 -13.02 9.37 23.14
N LEU A 58 -14.12 10.12 23.24
CA LEU A 58 -14.12 11.45 23.85
C LEU A 58 -13.62 11.40 25.31
N ARG A 59 -14.09 10.46 26.12
CA ARG A 59 -13.64 10.30 27.52
C ARG A 59 -12.16 9.96 27.61
N GLU A 60 -11.66 9.08 26.74
CA GLU A 60 -10.23 8.76 26.70
C GLU A 60 -9.37 9.99 26.32
N LEU A 61 -9.84 10.81 25.35
CA LEU A 61 -9.17 12.07 25.01
C LEU A 61 -9.23 13.08 26.16
N GLN A 62 -10.35 13.17 26.88
CA GLN A 62 -10.47 14.02 28.07
C GLN A 62 -9.52 13.58 29.19
N GLU A 63 -9.33 12.26 29.39
CA GLU A 63 -8.32 11.73 30.32
C GLU A 63 -6.88 12.03 29.89
N ALA A 64 -6.66 12.36 28.61
CA ALA A 64 -5.39 12.86 28.07
C ALA A 64 -5.36 14.40 27.98
N ASN A 65 -6.27 15.10 28.69
CA ASN A 65 -6.43 16.56 28.70
C ASN A 65 -6.79 17.21 27.36
N ILE A 66 -7.33 16.43 26.41
CA ILE A 66 -7.88 16.92 25.14
C ILE A 66 -9.40 16.93 25.26
N SER A 67 -9.95 18.07 25.62
CA SER A 67 -11.39 18.32 25.73
C SER A 67 -11.85 19.31 24.67
N GLN A 68 -13.15 19.30 24.37
CA GLN A 68 -13.78 20.27 23.47
C GLN A 68 -13.59 21.73 23.92
N GLN A 69 -13.40 21.97 25.23
CA GLN A 69 -13.22 23.32 25.78
C GLN A 69 -11.79 23.84 25.56
N CYS A 70 -10.77 22.99 25.72
CA CYS A 70 -9.38 23.38 25.53
C CYS A 70 -8.94 23.31 24.06
N PHE A 71 -9.60 22.50 23.23
CA PHE A 71 -9.21 22.27 21.85
C PHE A 71 -9.07 23.55 21.00
N PRO A 72 -9.97 24.56 21.07
CA PRO A 72 -9.80 25.80 20.30
C PRO A 72 -8.54 26.59 20.66
N ILE A 73 -8.08 26.51 21.92
CA ILE A 73 -6.83 27.15 22.37
C ILE A 73 -5.65 26.39 21.78
N LEU A 74 -5.66 25.06 21.95
CA LEU A 74 -4.62 24.17 21.42
C LEU A 74 -4.49 24.31 19.90
N GLN A 75 -5.61 24.38 19.18
CA GLN A 75 -5.65 24.53 17.72
C GLN A 75 -5.00 25.84 17.28
N LYS A 76 -5.30 26.96 17.95
CA LYS A 76 -4.65 28.25 17.67
C LYS A 76 -3.13 28.19 17.88
N CYS A 77 -2.68 27.56 18.96
CA CYS A 77 -1.27 27.38 19.23
C CYS A 77 -0.60 26.49 18.17
N ALA A 78 -1.24 25.38 17.79
CA ALA A 78 -0.73 24.48 16.75
C ALA A 78 -0.62 25.17 15.40
N THR A 79 -1.64 25.92 14.96
CA THR A 79 -1.58 26.67 13.70
C THR A 79 -0.43 27.68 13.69
N LYS A 80 -0.18 28.39 14.80
CA LYS A 80 0.96 29.30 14.90
C LYS A 80 2.30 28.57 14.82
N ALA A 81 2.45 27.46 15.55
CA ALA A 81 3.67 26.66 15.54
C ALA A 81 3.97 26.06 14.15
N ILE A 82 2.95 25.53 13.47
CA ILE A 82 3.07 24.99 12.10
C ILE A 82 3.42 26.08 11.10
N LYS A 83 2.78 27.26 11.21
CA LYS A 83 3.08 28.42 10.37
C LYS A 83 4.53 28.89 10.57
N ALA A 84 4.99 28.98 11.81
CA ALA A 84 6.37 29.35 12.13
C ALA A 84 7.39 28.36 11.56
N ALA A 85 7.07 27.06 11.52
CA ALA A 85 7.93 26.04 10.90
C ALA A 85 7.91 26.10 9.36
N SER A 86 6.78 26.48 8.75
CA SER A 86 6.64 26.58 7.30
C SER A 86 7.25 27.85 6.71
N GLU A 87 7.15 28.96 7.44
CA GLU A 87 7.67 30.29 7.07
C GLU A 87 9.03 30.58 7.73
N ALA A 88 9.75 29.53 8.15
CA ALA A 88 10.93 29.65 8.99
C ALA A 88 12.00 30.58 8.38
N GLU A 89 12.23 31.70 9.05
CA GLU A 89 13.42 32.53 8.85
C GLU A 89 14.62 31.89 9.58
N PRO A 90 15.85 31.97 9.01
CA PRO A 90 17.02 31.23 9.51
C PRO A 90 17.46 31.56 10.95
N GLU A 91 16.94 32.63 11.56
CA GLU A 91 17.29 33.06 12.93
C GLU A 91 16.21 32.75 13.99
N VAL A 92 15.02 32.28 13.58
CA VAL A 92 13.92 32.01 14.52
C VAL A 92 13.88 30.53 14.87
N ALA A 93 13.91 30.21 16.15
CA ALA A 93 13.75 28.84 16.62
C ALA A 93 12.33 28.33 16.29
N HIS A 94 12.26 27.20 15.58
CA HIS A 94 11.03 26.60 15.09
C HIS A 94 11.08 25.06 15.21
N LEU A 95 9.92 24.42 15.04
CA LEU A 95 9.82 22.96 15.03
C LEU A 95 10.53 22.37 13.80
N SER A 96 11.10 21.18 13.97
CA SER A 96 11.60 20.41 12.83
C SER A 96 10.46 20.02 11.88
N GLY A 97 10.76 19.79 10.60
CA GLY A 97 9.74 19.43 9.60
C GLY A 97 8.94 18.17 9.97
N LEU A 98 9.58 17.18 10.61
CA LEU A 98 8.91 15.96 11.06
C LEU A 98 7.96 16.25 12.25
N SER A 99 8.41 17.05 13.20
CA SER A 99 7.61 17.47 14.36
C SER A 99 6.41 18.33 13.93
N ALA A 100 6.60 19.27 13.01
CA ALA A 100 5.53 20.07 12.44
C ALA A 100 4.49 19.22 11.69
N THR A 101 4.94 18.29 10.83
CA THR A 101 4.04 17.36 10.11
C THR A 101 3.27 16.45 11.06
N THR A 102 3.91 15.98 12.14
CA THR A 102 3.26 15.16 13.17
C THR A 102 2.16 15.95 13.88
N LEU A 103 2.44 17.21 14.24
CA LEU A 103 1.49 18.10 14.88
C LEU A 103 0.32 18.42 13.95
N GLU A 104 0.60 18.73 12.68
CA GLU A 104 -0.41 19.00 11.65
C GLU A 104 -1.36 17.81 11.45
N GLY A 105 -0.83 16.59 11.31
CA GLY A 105 -1.65 15.39 11.15
C GLY A 105 -2.55 15.10 12.36
N LEU A 106 -2.05 15.33 13.57
CA LEU A 106 -2.83 15.17 14.81
C LEU A 106 -3.98 16.20 14.88
N PHE A 107 -3.67 17.48 14.68
CA PHE A 107 -4.66 18.55 14.78
C PHE A 107 -5.68 18.55 13.65
N SER A 108 -5.28 18.16 12.43
CA SER A 108 -6.20 17.96 11.31
C SER A 108 -7.26 16.91 11.67
N SER A 109 -6.83 15.74 12.17
CA SER A 109 -7.74 14.65 12.57
C SER A 109 -8.65 15.06 13.73
N LEU A 110 -8.10 15.72 14.76
CA LEU A 110 -8.88 16.20 15.91
C LEU A 110 -9.85 17.33 15.53
N SER A 111 -9.52 18.16 14.54
CA SER A 111 -10.38 19.26 14.09
C SER A 111 -11.71 18.71 13.55
N TYR A 112 -11.67 17.65 12.75
CA TYR A 112 -12.89 16.98 12.29
C TYR A 112 -13.60 16.19 13.41
N PHE A 113 -12.84 15.60 14.33
CA PHE A 113 -13.44 14.90 15.48
C PHE A 113 -14.28 15.84 16.37
N PHE A 114 -13.79 17.06 16.61
CA PHE A 114 -14.47 18.07 17.43
C PHE A 114 -15.38 19.02 16.61
N SER A 115 -15.41 18.92 15.29
CA SER A 115 -16.24 19.80 14.45
C SER A 115 -17.73 19.56 14.70
N GLY A 116 -18.54 20.59 14.42
CA GLY A 116 -19.99 20.54 14.64
C GLY A 116 -20.38 20.30 16.11
N ASN A 117 -19.53 20.64 17.07
CA ASN A 117 -19.68 20.27 18.49
C ASN A 117 -19.68 18.75 18.74
N GLY A 118 -18.87 18.02 17.98
CA GLY A 118 -18.74 16.56 18.09
C GLY A 118 -19.86 15.78 17.40
N GLN A 119 -20.51 16.38 16.40
CA GLN A 119 -21.50 15.68 15.55
C GLN A 119 -20.91 14.44 14.88
N HIS A 120 -19.60 14.44 14.60
CA HIS A 120 -18.91 13.37 13.90
C HIS A 120 -18.21 12.37 14.84
N MET A 121 -18.35 12.48 16.17
CA MET A 121 -17.61 11.61 17.10
C MET A 121 -17.88 10.11 16.88
N LEU A 122 -19.09 9.75 16.42
CA LEU A 122 -19.47 8.36 16.13
C LEU A 122 -18.81 7.82 14.86
N ASP A 123 -18.38 8.70 13.96
CA ASP A 123 -17.67 8.35 12.73
C ASP A 123 -16.18 8.07 12.98
N TYR A 124 -15.68 8.27 14.20
CA TYR A 124 -14.28 8.09 14.55
C TYR A 124 -14.05 6.97 15.56
N GLN A 125 -12.91 6.30 15.41
CA GLN A 125 -12.38 5.34 16.37
C GLN A 125 -10.99 5.76 16.86
N LEU A 126 -10.85 5.91 18.17
CA LEU A 126 -9.55 6.03 18.81
C LEU A 126 -8.97 4.62 19.01
N ALA A 127 -7.74 4.39 18.58
CA ALA A 127 -7.07 3.11 18.68
C ALA A 127 -5.68 3.27 19.30
N LEU A 128 -5.34 2.40 20.25
CA LEU A 128 -4.01 2.28 20.81
C LEU A 128 -3.46 0.88 20.52
N ARG A 129 -2.36 0.83 19.77
CA ARG A 129 -1.68 -0.42 19.41
C ARG A 129 -0.30 -0.46 20.05
N ARG A 130 0.07 -1.65 20.53
CA ARG A 130 1.43 -1.97 20.98
C ARG A 130 1.94 -3.18 20.22
N TYR A 131 3.11 -3.05 19.59
CA TYR A 131 3.74 -4.14 18.85
C TYR A 131 5.27 -4.10 18.95
N VAL A 132 5.92 -5.21 18.62
CA VAL A 132 7.39 -5.28 18.55
C VAL A 132 7.83 -5.06 17.12
N LYS A 133 8.52 -3.95 16.85
CA LYS A 133 9.16 -3.73 15.55
C LYS A 133 10.49 -4.50 15.52
N ARG A 134 10.63 -5.45 14.61
CA ARG A 134 11.93 -6.07 14.31
C ARG A 134 12.62 -5.23 13.25
N ASP A 135 13.53 -4.36 13.66
CA ASP A 135 14.42 -3.68 12.72
C ASP A 135 15.53 -4.63 12.28
N VAL A 136 15.88 -4.57 11.00
CA VAL A 136 16.94 -5.36 10.38
C VAL A 136 18.29 -4.89 10.94
N GLY A 137 18.69 -5.43 12.09
CA GLY A 137 19.95 -5.07 12.75
C GLY A 137 19.93 -5.14 14.27
N ASN A 138 18.75 -5.12 14.90
CA ASN A 138 18.63 -5.18 16.37
C ASN A 138 17.73 -6.35 16.79
N ALA A 139 18.33 -7.42 17.33
CA ALA A 139 17.62 -8.65 17.71
C ALA A 139 16.71 -8.47 18.94
N ALA A 140 16.95 -7.44 19.75
CA ALA A 140 16.07 -7.00 20.82
C ALA A 140 15.07 -5.99 20.26
N GLY A 141 13.94 -6.46 19.73
CA GLY A 141 12.88 -5.57 19.25
C GLY A 141 12.32 -4.73 20.39
N GLY A 142 12.41 -3.40 20.25
CA GLY A 142 11.76 -2.47 21.17
C GLY A 142 10.23 -2.54 21.04
N TRP A 143 9.53 -2.30 22.14
CA TRP A 143 8.07 -2.10 22.09
C TRP A 143 7.78 -0.74 21.47
N THR A 144 6.95 -0.73 20.43
CA THR A 144 6.45 0.49 19.79
C THR A 144 4.98 0.65 20.13
N TYR A 145 4.60 1.87 20.48
CA TYR A 145 3.21 2.27 20.71
C TYR A 145 2.75 3.19 19.58
N THR A 146 1.51 2.98 19.14
CA THR A 146 0.90 3.81 18.11
C THR A 146 -0.50 4.18 18.56
N LEU A 147 -0.71 5.48 18.75
CA LEU A 147 -2.02 6.09 18.89
C LEU A 147 -2.53 6.45 17.50
N SER A 148 -3.79 6.13 17.21
CA SER A 148 -4.40 6.47 15.94
C SER A 148 -5.84 6.91 16.14
N LEU A 149 -6.27 7.90 15.37
CA LEU A 149 -7.65 8.33 15.30
C LEU A 149 -8.16 8.03 13.88
N TRP A 150 -8.98 6.99 13.75
CA TRP A 150 -9.45 6.49 12.47
C TRP A 150 -10.81 7.10 12.14
N CYS A 151 -10.89 7.83 11.02
CA CYS A 151 -12.17 8.21 10.45
C CYS A 151 -12.74 7.02 9.68
N LEU A 152 -13.90 6.53 10.09
CA LEU A 152 -14.62 5.41 9.45
C LEU A 152 -15.60 5.87 8.37
N ASN A 153 -15.91 7.17 8.32
CA ASN A 153 -16.88 7.72 7.40
C ASN A 153 -16.24 8.83 6.54
N PRO A 154 -15.90 8.56 5.27
CA PRO A 154 -15.26 9.55 4.42
C PRO A 154 -16.18 10.75 4.10
N ALA A 155 -17.50 10.62 4.29
CA ALA A 155 -18.45 11.72 4.10
C ALA A 155 -18.16 12.93 4.99
N VAL A 156 -17.57 12.72 6.18
CA VAL A 156 -17.24 13.82 7.11
C VAL A 156 -16.30 14.82 6.45
N VAL A 157 -15.26 14.33 5.76
CA VAL A 157 -14.27 15.17 5.08
C VAL A 157 -14.79 15.64 3.72
N PHE A 158 -15.50 14.75 3.00
CA PHE A 158 -15.98 15.07 1.66
C PHE A 158 -17.08 16.15 1.66
N ARG A 159 -17.89 16.24 2.72
CA ARG A 159 -18.93 17.27 2.86
C ARG A 159 -18.35 18.68 2.75
N ASP A 160 -17.28 18.97 3.48
CA ASP A 160 -16.64 20.29 3.47
C ASP A 160 -16.13 20.65 2.07
N ILE A 161 -15.59 19.68 1.33
CA ILE A 161 -15.15 19.87 -0.06
C ILE A 161 -16.35 20.19 -0.96
N ALA A 162 -17.45 19.46 -0.80
CA ALA A 162 -18.67 19.66 -1.58
C ALA A 162 -19.29 21.04 -1.30
N ASP A 163 -19.35 21.47 -0.03
CA ASP A 163 -19.95 22.74 0.39
C ASP A 163 -19.13 23.97 -0.03
N LEU A 164 -17.80 23.83 -0.11
CA LEU A 164 -16.89 24.88 -0.58
C LEU A 164 -16.83 25.01 -2.11
N SER A 165 -17.33 24.00 -2.83
CA SER A 165 -17.20 23.90 -4.29
C SER A 165 -18.52 24.26 -4.99
N LEU A 166 -18.44 24.96 -6.13
CA LEU A 166 -19.61 25.18 -6.98
C LEU A 166 -20.12 23.87 -7.61
N SER A 167 -19.20 23.00 -8.01
CA SER A 167 -19.49 21.71 -8.63
C SER A 167 -18.31 20.76 -8.42
N VAL A 168 -18.59 19.52 -8.04
CA VAL A 168 -17.59 18.45 -7.94
C VAL A 168 -17.88 17.42 -9.02
N ILE A 169 -16.89 17.16 -9.89
CA ILE A 169 -17.00 16.18 -10.97
C ILE A 169 -16.03 15.03 -10.66
N LEU A 170 -16.56 13.81 -10.51
CA LEU A 170 -15.77 12.61 -10.27
C LEU A 170 -15.71 11.78 -11.55
N THR A 171 -14.48 11.50 -12.00
CA THR A 171 -14.23 10.71 -13.21
C THR A 171 -13.25 9.59 -12.89
N SER A 172 -13.63 8.35 -13.16
CA SER A 172 -12.70 7.23 -13.17
C SER A 172 -13.20 6.11 -14.08
N GLY A 173 -12.27 5.36 -14.66
CA GLY A 173 -12.58 4.24 -15.56
C GLY A 173 -13.08 2.98 -14.85
N THR A 174 -13.06 2.94 -13.51
CA THR A 174 -13.40 1.76 -12.71
C THR A 174 -14.40 2.05 -11.59
N LEU A 175 -15.05 3.23 -11.61
CA LEU A 175 -16.10 3.57 -10.64
C LEU A 175 -17.35 2.74 -10.90
N SER A 176 -17.47 1.61 -10.21
CA SER A 176 -18.69 0.80 -10.19
C SER A 176 -18.73 -0.04 -8.90
N PRO A 177 -19.90 -0.19 -8.25
CA PRO A 177 -21.19 0.45 -8.54
C PRO A 177 -21.27 1.89 -8.00
N MET A 178 -21.83 2.80 -8.80
CA MET A 178 -21.86 4.25 -8.51
C MET A 178 -22.68 4.62 -7.25
N ASN A 179 -23.74 3.87 -6.96
CA ASN A 179 -24.60 4.11 -5.80
C ASN A 179 -23.88 3.89 -4.47
N SER A 180 -23.07 2.84 -4.39
CA SER A 180 -22.29 2.55 -3.18
C SER A 180 -21.30 3.69 -2.90
N PHE A 181 -20.63 4.17 -3.94
CA PHE A 181 -19.68 5.28 -3.83
C PHE A 181 -20.35 6.60 -3.41
N SER A 182 -21.52 6.91 -3.99
CA SER A 182 -22.34 8.06 -3.57
C SER A 182 -22.74 7.98 -2.10
N SER A 183 -23.16 6.78 -1.65
CA SER A 183 -23.53 6.56 -0.25
C SER A 183 -22.35 6.71 0.70
N GLU A 184 -21.16 6.20 0.34
CA GLU A 184 -19.95 6.31 1.16
C GLU A 184 -19.50 7.76 1.33
N LEU A 185 -19.57 8.56 0.27
CA LEU A 185 -19.22 9.99 0.32
C LEU A 185 -20.30 10.86 0.96
N GLY A 186 -21.48 10.30 1.28
CA GLY A 186 -22.58 11.02 1.92
C GLY A 186 -23.16 12.18 1.09
N VAL A 187 -22.97 12.14 -0.22
CA VAL A 187 -23.48 13.11 -1.18
C VAL A 187 -24.31 12.41 -2.26
N GLN A 188 -25.29 13.12 -2.82
CA GLN A 188 -26.02 12.64 -4.00
C GLN A 188 -25.47 13.35 -5.23
N PHE A 189 -24.96 12.58 -6.20
CA PHE A 189 -24.58 13.14 -7.50
C PHE A 189 -25.84 13.28 -8.37
N GLY A 190 -26.08 14.47 -8.92
CA GLY A 190 -27.26 14.73 -9.76
C GLY A 190 -27.16 14.15 -11.17
N THR A 191 -25.93 14.04 -11.70
CA THR A 191 -25.66 13.53 -13.04
C THR A 191 -24.74 12.32 -12.94
N PHE A 192 -25.17 11.22 -13.53
CA PHE A 192 -24.37 10.01 -13.67
C PHE A 192 -24.20 9.69 -15.15
N LEU A 193 -22.97 9.31 -15.52
CA LEU A 193 -22.66 8.83 -16.86
C LEU A 193 -21.77 7.61 -16.73
N GLU A 194 -22.32 6.45 -17.08
CA GLU A 194 -21.56 5.22 -17.33
C GLU A 194 -21.48 5.05 -18.84
N ALA A 195 -20.35 5.42 -19.42
CA ALA A 195 -20.13 5.24 -20.85
C ALA A 195 -19.94 3.75 -21.16
N PRO A 196 -20.53 3.22 -22.25
CA PRO A 196 -20.25 1.86 -22.67
C PRO A 196 -18.76 1.70 -22.95
N HIS A 197 -18.25 0.49 -22.73
CA HIS A 197 -16.86 0.18 -23.06
C HIS A 197 -16.61 0.41 -24.56
N VAL A 198 -15.48 1.06 -24.87
CA VAL A 198 -15.08 1.39 -26.25
C VAL A 198 -14.55 0.17 -27.00
N ILE A 199 -14.19 -0.89 -26.26
CA ILE A 199 -13.64 -2.12 -26.82
C ILE A 199 -14.72 -3.10 -27.24
N ASP A 200 -14.44 -3.86 -28.29
CA ASP A 200 -15.19 -5.06 -28.62
C ASP A 200 -14.78 -6.19 -27.67
N VAL A 201 -15.68 -6.52 -26.74
CA VAL A 201 -15.43 -7.53 -25.71
C VAL A 201 -15.16 -8.90 -26.32
N GLU A 202 -15.77 -9.25 -27.46
CA GLU A 202 -15.61 -10.58 -28.05
C GLU A 202 -14.21 -10.79 -28.67
N SER A 203 -13.59 -9.72 -29.18
CA SER A 203 -12.30 -9.80 -29.86
C SER A 203 -11.12 -9.26 -29.04
N GLN A 204 -11.36 -8.35 -28.10
CA GLN A 204 -10.30 -7.62 -27.39
C GLN A 204 -10.14 -7.99 -25.91
N LEU A 205 -11.15 -8.61 -25.27
CA LEU A 205 -11.09 -8.93 -23.84
C LEU A 205 -11.75 -10.29 -23.52
N TRP A 206 -10.94 -11.24 -23.08
CA TRP A 206 -11.44 -12.49 -22.51
C TRP A 206 -11.21 -12.52 -20.99
N ALA A 207 -12.30 -12.60 -20.23
CA ALA A 207 -12.29 -12.71 -18.78
C ALA A 207 -12.91 -14.04 -18.33
N ALA A 208 -12.22 -14.78 -17.48
CA ALA A 208 -12.68 -16.06 -16.96
C ALA A 208 -12.19 -16.31 -15.53
N VAL A 209 -12.92 -17.15 -14.79
CA VAL A 209 -12.56 -17.60 -13.44
C VAL A 209 -12.00 -19.01 -13.52
N ILE A 210 -10.78 -19.20 -13.02
CA ILE A 210 -10.14 -20.52 -12.92
C ILE A 210 -10.36 -21.07 -11.51
N SER A 211 -11.36 -21.93 -11.35
CA SER A 211 -11.75 -22.49 -10.04
C SER A 211 -10.91 -23.70 -9.62
N SER A 212 -10.29 -24.40 -10.57
CA SER A 212 -9.55 -25.64 -10.33
C SER A 212 -8.28 -25.68 -11.18
N GLY A 213 -7.19 -26.15 -10.59
CA GLY A 213 -5.89 -26.31 -11.23
C GLY A 213 -5.66 -27.76 -11.69
N HIS A 214 -4.38 -28.06 -11.95
CA HIS A 214 -3.95 -29.39 -12.36
C HIS A 214 -4.48 -30.50 -11.42
N GLY A 215 -4.96 -31.60 -12.00
CA GLY A 215 -5.54 -32.71 -11.23
C GLY A 215 -6.88 -32.39 -10.56
N ASN A 216 -7.63 -31.39 -11.05
CA ASN A 216 -8.89 -30.90 -10.48
C ASN A 216 -8.78 -30.40 -9.03
N TYR A 217 -7.58 -29.94 -8.63
CA TYR A 217 -7.40 -29.37 -7.29
C TYR A 217 -8.09 -28.01 -7.18
N PRO A 218 -8.96 -27.77 -6.17
CA PRO A 218 -9.67 -26.50 -6.03
C PRO A 218 -8.71 -25.35 -5.69
N LEU A 219 -8.68 -24.32 -6.52
CA LEU A 219 -7.85 -23.13 -6.30
C LEU A 219 -8.57 -22.15 -5.37
N ASN A 220 -8.49 -22.41 -4.07
CA ASN A 220 -9.05 -21.53 -3.05
C ASN A 220 -7.92 -20.87 -2.23
N ALA A 221 -7.77 -19.56 -2.37
CA ALA A 221 -6.78 -18.77 -1.66
C ALA A 221 -7.25 -18.26 -0.28
N SER A 222 -8.28 -18.87 0.32
CA SER A 222 -8.73 -18.51 1.67
C SER A 222 -7.63 -18.72 2.72
N TYR A 223 -7.71 -18.02 3.85
CA TYR A 223 -6.73 -18.14 4.96
C TYR A 223 -6.52 -19.60 5.41
N LYS A 224 -7.57 -20.43 5.38
CA LYS A 224 -7.52 -21.84 5.79
C LYS A 224 -6.73 -22.72 4.82
N THR A 225 -6.72 -22.37 3.54
CA THR A 225 -6.21 -23.23 2.45
C THR A 225 -4.92 -22.72 1.83
N ALA A 226 -4.65 -21.41 1.90
CA ALA A 226 -3.47 -20.77 1.32
C ALA A 226 -2.14 -21.31 1.89
N ASP A 227 -2.17 -21.79 3.13
CA ASP A 227 -0.98 -22.34 3.81
C ASP A 227 -0.69 -23.80 3.44
N GLY A 228 -1.63 -24.50 2.78
CA GLY A 228 -1.44 -25.87 2.36
C GLY A 228 -0.48 -25.99 1.16
N TYR A 229 0.55 -26.83 1.26
CA TYR A 229 1.51 -27.04 0.17
C TYR A 229 0.86 -27.51 -1.14
N ALA A 230 -0.20 -28.33 -1.07
CA ALA A 230 -0.94 -28.76 -2.25
C ALA A 230 -1.52 -27.57 -3.04
N PHE A 231 -2.06 -26.56 -2.35
CA PHE A 231 -2.55 -25.34 -2.99
C PHE A 231 -1.41 -24.54 -3.63
N GLN A 232 -0.31 -24.36 -2.91
CA GLN A 232 0.85 -23.60 -3.39
C GLN A 232 1.46 -24.23 -4.65
N ASP A 233 1.54 -25.56 -4.68
CA ASP A 233 2.08 -26.31 -5.81
C ASP A 233 1.11 -26.31 -7.00
N ALA A 234 -0.19 -26.56 -6.77
CA ALA A 234 -1.23 -26.51 -7.81
C ALA A 234 -1.32 -25.13 -8.47
N LEU A 235 -1.17 -24.06 -7.68
CA LEU A 235 -1.14 -22.68 -8.16
C LEU A 235 0.07 -22.44 -9.07
N GLY A 236 1.26 -22.86 -8.64
CA GLY A 236 2.48 -22.71 -9.42
C GLY A 236 2.42 -23.44 -10.76
N ILE A 237 1.83 -24.63 -10.80
CA ILE A 237 1.60 -25.40 -12.03
C ILE A 237 0.63 -24.66 -12.96
N SER A 238 -0.47 -24.14 -12.41
CA SER A 238 -1.48 -23.41 -13.20
C SER A 238 -0.88 -22.15 -13.86
N ILE A 239 -0.06 -21.39 -13.13
CA ILE A 239 0.65 -20.22 -13.69
C ILE A 239 1.64 -20.64 -14.78
N GLU A 240 2.31 -21.78 -14.61
CA GLU A 240 3.24 -22.28 -15.63
C GLU A 240 2.52 -22.66 -16.92
N GLU A 241 1.37 -23.32 -16.83
CA GLU A 241 0.55 -23.66 -17.99
C GLU A 241 0.09 -22.40 -18.73
N ILE A 242 -0.37 -21.37 -18.00
CA ILE A 242 -0.74 -20.06 -18.59
C ILE A 242 0.48 -19.40 -19.25
N CYS A 243 1.62 -19.34 -18.57
CA CYS A 243 2.85 -18.74 -19.10
C CYS A 243 3.40 -19.47 -20.33
N LYS A 244 3.11 -20.76 -20.51
CA LYS A 244 3.49 -21.49 -21.74
C LYS A 244 2.64 -21.11 -22.94
N LEU A 245 1.36 -20.80 -22.72
CA LEU A 245 0.40 -20.54 -23.79
C LEU A 245 0.40 -19.07 -24.23
N VAL A 246 0.59 -18.14 -23.29
CA VAL A 246 0.45 -16.71 -23.58
C VAL A 246 1.78 -16.10 -24.03
N PRO A 247 1.87 -15.48 -25.22
CA PRO A 247 3.07 -14.75 -25.65
C PRO A 247 3.21 -13.41 -24.90
N GLY A 248 4.42 -12.82 -24.92
CA GLY A 248 4.64 -11.49 -24.35
C GLY A 248 4.59 -11.45 -22.81
N GLY A 249 4.02 -10.38 -22.27
CA GLY A 249 3.96 -10.07 -20.85
C GLY A 249 2.83 -10.77 -20.10
N CYS A 250 3.17 -11.37 -18.95
CA CYS A 250 2.22 -11.93 -18.00
C CYS A 250 2.31 -11.16 -16.68
N LEU A 251 1.20 -10.62 -16.18
CA LEU A 251 1.12 -9.99 -14.87
C LEU A 251 0.41 -10.92 -13.90
N VAL A 252 0.99 -11.12 -12.72
CA VAL A 252 0.46 -12.04 -11.71
C VAL A 252 0.35 -11.29 -10.39
N PHE A 253 -0.88 -10.97 -9.99
CA PHE A 253 -1.18 -10.20 -8.80
C PHE A 253 -1.55 -11.08 -7.61
N PHE A 254 -0.88 -10.85 -6.49
CA PHE A 254 -1.12 -11.50 -5.21
C PHE A 254 -1.86 -10.54 -4.25
N PRO A 255 -2.55 -11.05 -3.23
CA PRO A 255 -3.29 -10.23 -2.27
C PRO A 255 -2.37 -9.59 -1.22
N SER A 256 -1.17 -10.14 -1.00
CA SER A 256 -0.18 -9.57 -0.08
C SER A 256 1.25 -10.01 -0.42
N TYR A 257 2.23 -9.18 -0.06
CA TYR A 257 3.65 -9.52 -0.14
C TYR A 257 3.99 -10.80 0.64
N LYS A 258 3.36 -11.01 1.80
CA LYS A 258 3.58 -12.21 2.62
C LYS A 258 3.21 -13.50 1.87
N LEU A 259 2.08 -13.51 1.16
CA LEU A 259 1.69 -14.68 0.36
C LEU A 259 2.62 -14.87 -0.84
N MET A 260 2.97 -13.78 -1.54
CA MET A 260 3.89 -13.83 -2.67
C MET A 260 5.26 -14.39 -2.27
N GLU A 261 5.85 -13.94 -1.15
CA GLU A 261 7.12 -14.43 -0.60
C GLU A 261 7.03 -15.91 -0.19
N LYS A 262 5.93 -16.31 0.45
CA LYS A 262 5.68 -17.71 0.85
C LYS A 262 5.63 -18.64 -0.36
N LEU A 263 4.83 -18.28 -1.36
CA LEU A 263 4.73 -19.02 -2.62
C LEU A 263 6.07 -19.04 -3.36
N GLY A 264 6.77 -17.90 -3.44
CA GLY A 264 8.09 -17.79 -4.04
C GLY A 264 9.11 -18.72 -3.38
N THR A 265 9.09 -18.82 -2.05
CA THR A 265 9.95 -19.75 -1.29
C THR A 265 9.62 -21.21 -1.63
N ARG A 266 8.34 -21.59 -1.56
CA ARG A 266 7.89 -22.95 -1.90
C ARG A 266 8.24 -23.34 -3.34
N TRP A 267 8.07 -22.43 -4.29
CA TRP A 267 8.37 -22.69 -5.70
C TRP A 267 9.88 -22.82 -5.97
N ARG A 268 10.74 -22.17 -5.17
CA ARG A 268 12.19 -22.37 -5.26
C ARG A 268 12.58 -23.74 -4.71
N GLU A 269 11.99 -24.17 -3.60
CA GLU A 269 12.24 -25.49 -3.00
C GLU A 269 11.79 -26.66 -3.90
N THR A 270 10.65 -26.51 -4.57
CA THR A 270 10.07 -27.55 -5.46
C THR A 270 10.64 -27.53 -6.88
N GLY A 271 11.46 -26.54 -7.23
CA GLY A 271 11.96 -26.32 -8.59
C GLY A 271 10.95 -25.69 -9.55
N GLN A 272 9.72 -25.44 -9.11
CA GLN A 272 8.66 -24.77 -9.89
C GLN A 272 9.11 -23.38 -10.39
N TRP A 273 9.85 -22.64 -9.57
CA TRP A 273 10.42 -21.34 -9.93
C TRP A 273 11.36 -21.43 -11.13
N ALA A 274 12.22 -22.45 -11.16
CA ALA A 274 13.16 -22.65 -12.25
C ALA A 274 12.43 -23.00 -13.55
N ARG A 275 11.37 -23.83 -13.48
CA ARG A 275 10.50 -24.17 -14.61
C ARG A 275 9.79 -22.94 -15.18
N LEU A 276 9.21 -22.11 -14.32
CA LEU A 276 8.59 -20.84 -14.71
C LEU A 276 9.61 -19.90 -15.37
N ASN A 277 10.77 -19.72 -14.73
CA ASN A 277 11.82 -18.84 -15.24
C ASN A 277 12.42 -19.34 -16.56
N ALA A 278 12.37 -20.66 -16.83
CA ALA A 278 12.80 -21.22 -18.11
C ALA A 278 11.86 -20.83 -19.25
N GLN A 279 10.55 -20.68 -18.97
CA GLN A 279 9.55 -20.25 -19.96
C GLN A 279 9.58 -18.73 -20.17
N LYS A 280 9.47 -17.96 -19.07
CA LYS A 280 9.45 -16.49 -19.09
C LYS A 280 10.36 -15.94 -18.01
N SER A 281 11.09 -14.86 -18.32
CA SER A 281 11.90 -14.18 -17.31
C SER A 281 11.01 -13.65 -16.18
N LEU A 282 11.26 -14.08 -14.95
CA LEU A 282 10.48 -13.68 -13.77
C LEU A 282 11.02 -12.40 -13.14
N PHE A 283 10.13 -11.46 -12.89
CA PHE A 283 10.37 -10.23 -12.13
C PHE A 283 9.43 -10.22 -10.92
N VAL A 284 9.90 -9.68 -9.80
CA VAL A 284 9.14 -9.63 -8.54
C VAL A 284 9.14 -8.22 -8.03
N GLU A 285 7.97 -7.75 -7.64
CA GLU A 285 7.82 -6.46 -6.98
C GLU A 285 8.62 -6.42 -5.66
N PRO A 286 9.53 -5.45 -5.47
CA PRO A 286 10.25 -5.30 -4.22
C PRO A 286 9.31 -4.84 -3.10
N ARG A 287 9.46 -5.42 -1.91
CA ARG A 287 8.71 -5.02 -0.72
C ARG A 287 9.38 -3.82 -0.06
N GLY A 288 8.86 -2.63 -0.32
CA GLY A 288 9.52 -1.39 0.10
C GLY A 288 10.82 -1.16 -0.68
N GLY A 289 11.55 -0.09 -0.33
CA GLY A 289 12.74 0.37 -1.07
C GLY A 289 12.51 1.70 -1.79
N SER A 290 13.60 2.31 -2.27
CA SER A 290 13.53 3.57 -3.00
C SER A 290 12.73 3.39 -4.29
N GLN A 291 12.29 4.49 -4.90
CA GLN A 291 11.65 4.43 -6.21
C GLN A 291 12.60 3.83 -7.27
N ASP A 292 13.90 4.03 -7.11
CA ASP A 292 14.92 3.55 -8.04
C ASP A 292 15.00 2.01 -8.14
N ASP A 293 14.84 1.31 -7.01
CA ASP A 293 14.84 -0.16 -6.99
C ASP A 293 13.68 -0.72 -7.82
N PHE A 294 12.50 -0.13 -7.62
CA PHE A 294 11.30 -0.49 -8.36
C PHE A 294 11.45 -0.20 -9.86
N ASP A 295 11.92 1.00 -10.21
CA ASP A 295 12.12 1.42 -11.59
C ASP A 295 13.14 0.53 -12.32
N SER A 296 14.17 0.06 -11.62
CA SER A 296 15.17 -0.88 -12.15
C SER A 296 14.54 -2.22 -12.52
N VAL A 297 13.72 -2.80 -11.64
CA VAL A 297 13.01 -4.07 -11.89
C VAL A 297 12.04 -3.91 -13.07
N LEU A 298 11.28 -2.81 -13.11
CA LEU A 298 10.32 -2.53 -14.16
C LEU A 298 11.01 -2.31 -15.53
N LYS A 299 12.14 -1.59 -15.56
CA LYS A 299 12.97 -1.47 -16.78
C LYS A 299 13.47 -2.84 -17.24
N GLY A 300 13.88 -3.71 -16.31
CA GLY A 300 14.29 -5.08 -16.60
C GLY A 300 13.19 -5.91 -17.26
N TYR A 301 11.96 -5.76 -16.77
CA TYR A 301 10.76 -6.38 -17.35
C TYR A 301 10.53 -5.94 -18.80
N TYR A 302 10.44 -4.63 -19.05
CA TYR A 302 10.23 -4.09 -20.40
C TYR A 302 11.36 -4.48 -21.37
N ASN A 303 12.61 -4.48 -20.90
CA ASN A 303 13.75 -4.90 -21.72
C ASN A 303 13.67 -6.37 -22.14
N SER A 304 13.18 -7.24 -21.25
CA SER A 304 13.00 -8.67 -21.55
C SER A 304 11.92 -8.91 -22.60
N LEU A 305 10.84 -8.12 -22.58
CA LEU A 305 9.79 -8.19 -23.59
C LEU A 305 10.28 -7.73 -24.96
N ARG A 306 10.99 -6.60 -25.03
CA ARG A 306 11.54 -6.04 -26.28
C ARG A 306 12.56 -6.94 -26.96
N GLN A 307 13.30 -7.75 -26.21
CA GLN A 307 14.28 -8.70 -26.76
C GLN A 307 13.62 -9.93 -27.41
N GLY A 308 12.41 -10.29 -26.99
CA GLY A 308 11.59 -11.32 -27.64
C GLY A 308 11.18 -10.93 -29.07
N ASN A 309 10.72 -9.68 -29.25
CA ASN A 309 10.06 -9.18 -30.46
C ASN A 309 10.96 -8.81 -31.67
N LYS A 310 12.29 -9.00 -31.62
CA LYS A 310 13.13 -8.73 -32.81
C LYS A 310 13.06 -9.90 -33.82
N PRO A 311 12.51 -9.72 -35.04
CA PRO A 311 12.67 -10.68 -36.12
C PRO A 311 14.13 -10.71 -36.56
N VAL A 312 14.69 -11.91 -36.70
CA VAL A 312 16.07 -12.10 -37.14
C VAL A 312 16.15 -11.76 -38.63
N ILE A 313 16.57 -10.53 -38.97
CA ILE A 313 17.05 -10.22 -40.32
C ILE A 313 18.46 -10.82 -40.44
N CYS A 314 18.54 -12.07 -40.89
CA CYS A 314 19.78 -12.68 -41.33
C CYS A 314 20.26 -12.01 -42.63
N ARG A 315 21.02 -10.92 -42.54
CA ARG A 315 21.83 -10.44 -43.66
C ARG A 315 22.97 -11.43 -43.90
N LYS A 316 22.78 -12.37 -44.84
CA LYS A 316 23.88 -13.14 -45.42
C LYS A 316 24.83 -12.17 -46.15
N ARG A 317 25.91 -11.75 -45.50
CA ARG A 317 27.03 -11.08 -46.20
C ARG A 317 27.84 -12.15 -46.95
N ARG A 318 27.79 -12.08 -48.29
CA ARG A 318 28.71 -12.79 -49.19
C ARG A 318 30.15 -12.37 -48.85
N GLY A 319 31.02 -13.36 -48.71
CA GLY A 319 32.34 -13.20 -48.10
C GLY A 319 33.42 -12.54 -48.94
N LYS A 320 34.57 -12.33 -48.29
CA LYS A 320 35.89 -12.22 -48.91
C LYS A 320 36.89 -12.92 -47.99
N LYS A 321 37.62 -13.91 -48.55
CA LYS A 321 38.64 -14.73 -47.90
C LYS A 321 39.89 -13.90 -47.54
N SER A 322 40.46 -14.13 -46.36
CA SER A 322 41.91 -14.14 -46.15
C SER A 322 42.24 -14.87 -44.84
N ASP A 323 43.23 -15.76 -44.94
CA ASP A 323 43.63 -16.79 -44.00
C ASP A 323 44.35 -16.29 -42.72
N LEU A 324 44.19 -17.02 -41.60
CA LEU A 324 45.25 -17.61 -40.74
C LEU A 324 44.82 -17.80 -39.27
N ASN A 325 44.68 -19.08 -38.90
CA ASN A 325 44.56 -19.80 -37.63
C ASN A 325 44.66 -19.07 -36.26
N ASN A 326 43.67 -19.33 -35.38
CA ASN A 326 43.92 -20.16 -34.19
C ASN A 326 42.66 -20.86 -33.64
N GLN A 327 42.83 -22.16 -33.38
CA GLN A 327 41.93 -23.16 -32.78
C GLN A 327 41.79 -22.92 -31.25
N ASN A 328 40.74 -23.22 -30.48
CA ASN A 328 39.40 -23.77 -30.65
C ASN A 328 38.58 -23.18 -29.49
N ALA A 329 37.58 -22.36 -29.78
CA ALA A 329 36.51 -22.01 -28.84
C ALA A 329 35.23 -22.65 -29.38
N THR A 330 34.98 -23.91 -29.01
CA THR A 330 33.75 -24.60 -29.41
C THR A 330 32.72 -24.45 -28.30
N GLU A 331 31.97 -23.36 -28.45
CA GLU A 331 30.52 -23.24 -28.26
C GLU A 331 29.82 -24.27 -27.37
N CYS A 332 29.30 -23.79 -26.24
CA CYS A 332 28.26 -24.48 -25.49
C CYS A 332 27.10 -23.53 -25.16
N THR A 333 25.90 -24.07 -25.41
CA THR A 333 24.57 -23.67 -24.94
C THR A 333 23.82 -22.60 -25.75
N GLY A 334 23.05 -23.11 -26.73
CA GLY A 334 21.86 -22.44 -27.23
C GLY A 334 20.90 -22.14 -26.07
N LYS A 335 20.79 -20.86 -25.70
CA LYS A 335 19.66 -20.39 -24.89
C LYS A 335 18.46 -20.31 -25.83
N SER A 336 17.48 -21.19 -25.63
CA SER A 336 16.14 -21.00 -26.19
C SER A 336 15.71 -19.56 -25.90
N LYS A 337 15.31 -18.84 -26.94
CA LYS A 337 14.90 -17.44 -26.81
C LYS A 337 13.61 -17.44 -25.98
N LYS A 338 13.65 -16.93 -24.75
CA LYS A 338 12.46 -16.86 -23.89
C LYS A 338 11.44 -15.93 -24.55
N GLU A 339 10.23 -16.42 -24.78
CA GLU A 339 9.15 -15.64 -25.38
C GLU A 339 8.43 -14.83 -24.31
N GLY A 340 9.08 -13.75 -23.86
CA GLY A 340 8.49 -12.75 -22.97
C GLY A 340 8.90 -12.85 -21.50
N ALA A 341 8.13 -12.18 -20.64
CA ALA A 341 8.43 -11.98 -19.23
C ALA A 341 7.17 -12.06 -18.37
N ALA A 342 7.33 -12.46 -17.11
CA ALA A 342 6.27 -12.50 -16.13
C ALA A 342 6.63 -11.62 -14.92
N PHE A 343 5.67 -10.82 -14.46
CA PHE A 343 5.84 -9.91 -13.32
C PHE A 343 4.92 -10.35 -12.18
N LEU A 344 5.51 -10.71 -11.04
CA LEU A 344 4.82 -11.04 -9.81
C LEU A 344 4.66 -9.76 -8.98
N ALA A 345 3.42 -9.33 -8.76
CA ALA A 345 3.07 -8.06 -8.12
C ALA A 345 1.99 -8.25 -7.05
N VAL A 346 1.69 -7.21 -6.27
CA VAL A 346 0.62 -7.19 -5.27
C VAL A 346 -0.49 -6.24 -5.70
N CYS A 347 -1.77 -6.59 -5.49
CA CYS A 347 -2.94 -5.80 -5.93
C CYS A 347 -3.03 -4.36 -5.33
N ARG A 348 -2.20 -4.06 -4.33
CA ARG A 348 -2.08 -2.76 -3.64
C ARG A 348 -0.60 -2.33 -3.59
N GLY A 349 0.17 -2.78 -4.57
CA GLY A 349 1.57 -2.46 -4.74
C GLY A 349 1.76 -1.27 -5.66
N LYS A 350 3.01 -0.87 -5.86
CA LYS A 350 3.41 0.16 -6.82
C LYS A 350 3.05 -0.23 -8.25
N VAL A 351 3.05 -1.53 -8.58
CA VAL A 351 2.68 -2.01 -9.92
C VAL A 351 1.20 -1.77 -10.25
N SER A 352 0.32 -1.86 -9.26
CA SER A 352 -1.13 -1.66 -9.44
C SER A 352 -1.55 -0.18 -9.47
N GLU A 353 -0.65 0.75 -9.22
CA GLU A 353 -0.94 2.17 -9.09
C GLU A 353 -0.22 2.98 -10.19
N GLY A 354 -0.97 3.60 -11.09
CA GLY A 354 -0.46 4.60 -12.02
C GLY A 354 0.44 4.10 -13.16
N ILE A 355 0.61 2.77 -13.32
CA ILE A 355 1.37 2.16 -14.41
C ILE A 355 0.40 1.52 -15.41
N ASP A 356 0.54 1.90 -16.67
CA ASP A 356 -0.21 1.31 -17.77
C ASP A 356 0.65 0.29 -18.54
N PHE A 357 0.04 -0.85 -18.87
CA PHE A 357 0.68 -1.95 -19.59
C PHE A 357 -0.03 -2.15 -20.93
N SER A 358 0.49 -1.52 -21.97
CA SER A 358 -0.06 -1.63 -23.32
C SER A 358 0.39 -2.90 -24.07
N ASP A 359 -0.51 -3.44 -24.90
CA ASP A 359 -0.24 -4.46 -25.91
C ASP A 359 0.51 -5.71 -25.37
N ASP A 360 1.73 -5.94 -25.87
CA ASP A 360 2.58 -7.07 -25.48
C ASP A 360 3.14 -6.95 -24.06
N ASN A 361 2.99 -5.80 -23.41
CA ASN A 361 3.44 -5.60 -22.05
C ASN A 361 2.55 -6.29 -21.01
N ALA A 362 1.30 -6.63 -21.34
CA ALA A 362 0.43 -7.43 -20.47
C ALA A 362 -0.65 -8.15 -21.31
N ARG A 363 -0.27 -9.27 -21.92
CA ARG A 363 -1.19 -10.11 -22.71
C ARG A 363 -2.11 -10.96 -21.82
N VAL A 364 -1.71 -11.22 -20.58
CA VAL A 364 -2.54 -11.85 -19.57
C VAL A 364 -2.30 -11.20 -18.21
N VAL A 365 -3.39 -10.98 -17.49
CA VAL A 365 -3.39 -10.56 -16.09
C VAL A 365 -4.07 -11.66 -15.27
N VAL A 366 -3.32 -12.26 -14.35
CA VAL A 366 -3.82 -13.26 -13.41
C VAL A 366 -3.88 -12.61 -12.04
N SER A 367 -5.05 -12.62 -11.40
CA SER A 367 -5.23 -12.05 -10.05
C SER A 367 -5.68 -13.11 -9.06
N PHE A 368 -4.98 -13.20 -7.92
CA PHE A 368 -5.26 -14.13 -6.84
C PHE A 368 -5.89 -13.39 -5.67
N SER A 369 -7.19 -13.20 -5.71
CA SER A 369 -7.89 -12.58 -4.59
C SER A 369 -9.38 -12.93 -4.62
N ILE A 370 -9.90 -13.28 -3.45
CA ILE A 370 -11.20 -12.70 -3.05
C ILE A 370 -10.86 -11.25 -2.71
N PHE A 371 -11.63 -10.28 -3.20
CA PHE A 371 -11.61 -8.90 -2.70
C PHE A 371 -12.08 -8.91 -1.23
N LEU A 372 -11.28 -9.48 -0.34
CA LEU A 372 -11.46 -9.42 1.10
C LEU A 372 -10.70 -8.18 1.52
N VAL A 373 -11.42 -7.07 1.60
CA VAL A 373 -11.02 -6.03 2.53
C VAL A 373 -11.00 -6.72 3.88
N LEU A 374 -9.80 -7.02 4.40
CA LEU A 374 -9.61 -7.27 5.83
C LEU A 374 -9.91 -5.94 6.54
N GLY A 375 -11.17 -5.54 6.52
CA GLY A 375 -11.70 -4.63 7.51
C GLY A 375 -11.63 -5.42 8.80
N ALA A 376 -10.87 -4.90 9.75
CA ALA A 376 -11.04 -5.28 11.14
C ALA A 376 -12.42 -4.79 11.63
N THR A 377 -13.50 -5.21 10.97
CA THR A 377 -14.83 -5.24 11.55
C THR A 377 -14.94 -6.58 12.25
N SER A 378 -14.21 -6.68 13.37
CA SER A 378 -14.66 -7.54 14.44
C SER A 378 -15.97 -6.91 14.91
N VAL A 379 -17.07 -7.34 14.29
CA VAL A 379 -18.41 -7.11 14.77
C VAL A 379 -18.42 -7.67 16.19
N CYS A 380 -18.52 -6.78 17.18
CA CYS A 380 -18.83 -7.15 18.56
C CYS A 380 -20.25 -7.72 18.64
#